data_AF-A0A7Y3U5L2-F1
#
_entry.id   AF-A0A7Y3U5L2-F1
#
_cell.length_a   1.000
_cell.length_b   1.000
_cell.length_c   1.000
_cell.angle_alpha   90.00
_cell.angle_beta   90.00
_cell.angle_gamma   90.00
#
_symmetry.space_group_name_H-M   'P 1'
#
loop_
_entity.id
_entity.type
_entity.pdbx_description
1 polymer ?
#
loop_
_entity_poly.entity_id
_entity_poly.type
_entity_poly.pdbx_seq_one_letter_code
_entity_poly.pdbx_strand_id
1 'polypeptide(L)'
;MWGVASKEIKVLDYKERVQVIVVGICKSVLVDKYFISLEGGKLCWQGRVIAQVSNELYLIETFDWLESQPFDMRLVSIGGMADWRFYDSQETMVDHFRRYEKQASEMMSYGD
;
A
#
# COMPACT_ATOMS: atom_id res chain seq x y z
N MET A 1 32.85 -2.64 7.25
CA MET A 1 31.90 -3.72 7.58
C MET A 1 30.56 -3.05 7.83
N TRP A 2 29.67 -2.97 6.82
CA TRP A 2 28.37 -2.31 6.98
C TRP A 2 27.39 -3.33 7.55
N GLY A 3 26.92 -3.12 8.78
CA GLY A 3 25.91 -3.97 9.41
C GLY A 3 24.57 -3.79 8.71
N VAL A 4 23.96 -4.89 8.26
CA VAL A 4 22.58 -4.89 7.76
C VAL A 4 21.68 -4.67 8.97
N ALA A 5 20.99 -3.52 9.03
CA ALA A 5 20.00 -3.27 10.05
C ALA A 5 18.78 -4.16 9.79
N SER A 6 18.46 -5.06 10.72
CA SER A 6 17.26 -5.88 10.69
C SER A 6 16.24 -5.36 11.69
N LYS A 7 14.96 -5.32 11.29
CA LYS A 7 13.84 -5.02 12.18
C LYS A 7 12.93 -6.24 12.27
N GLU A 8 12.55 -6.60 13.48
CA GLU A 8 11.49 -7.59 13.71
C GLU A 8 10.14 -6.91 13.51
N ILE A 9 9.32 -7.48 12.64
CA ILE A 9 7.92 -7.07 12.45
C ILE A 9 7.02 -8.25 12.79
N LYS A 10 6.09 -8.02 13.70
CA LYS A 10 5.05 -9.00 14.06
C LYS A 10 3.85 -8.76 13.15
N VAL A 11 3.58 -9.71 12.26
CA VAL A 11 2.41 -9.69 11.39
C VAL A 11 1.40 -10.72 11.92
N LEU A 12 0.14 -10.32 12.02
CA LEU A 12 -0.96 -11.23 12.34
C LEU A 12 -1.47 -11.86 11.05
N ASP A 13 -1.39 -13.18 10.97
CA ASP A 13 -2.01 -13.97 9.91
C ASP A 13 -3.55 -14.03 10.11
N TYR A 14 -4.31 -14.31 9.05
CA TYR A 14 -5.77 -14.50 9.05
C TYR A 14 -6.25 -15.65 9.94
N LYS A 15 -5.32 -16.46 10.47
CA LYS A 15 -5.56 -17.50 11.49
C LYS A 15 -5.11 -17.08 12.90
N GLU A 16 -4.94 -15.79 13.16
CA GLU A 16 -4.47 -15.21 14.43
C GLU A 16 -3.09 -15.71 14.87
N ARG A 17 -2.27 -16.21 13.94
CA ARG A 17 -0.89 -16.62 14.23
C ARG A 17 0.02 -15.42 14.07
N VAL A 18 0.82 -15.15 15.11
CA VAL A 18 1.89 -14.14 15.03
C VAL A 18 3.05 -14.72 14.22
N GLN A 19 3.30 -14.16 13.04
CA GLN A 19 4.54 -14.39 12.32
C GLN A 19 5.54 -13.30 12.66
N VAL A 20 6.72 -13.68 13.15
CA VAL A 20 7.85 -12.77 13.31
C VAL A 20 8.61 -12.78 12.00
N ILE A 21 8.51 -11.67 11.26
CA ILE A 21 9.27 -11.47 10.03
C ILE A 21 10.50 -10.65 10.39
N VAL A 22 11.68 -11.22 10.17
CA VAL A 22 12.94 -10.49 10.26
C VAL A 22 13.18 -9.85 8.90
N VAL A 23 13.03 -8.53 8.84
CA VAL A 23 13.14 -7.79 7.60
C VAL A 23 14.52 -7.13 7.53
N GLY A 24 15.30 -7.46 6.50
CA GLY A 24 16.49 -6.69 6.16
C GLY A 24 16.07 -5.36 5.55
N ILE A 25 16.46 -4.23 6.15
CA ILE A 25 16.06 -2.92 5.63
C ILE A 25 16.93 -2.60 4.41
N CYS A 26 16.40 -2.91 3.22
CA CYS A 26 16.95 -2.47 1.94
C CYS A 26 16.40 -1.08 1.62
N LYS A 27 17.25 -0.14 1.22
CA LYS A 27 16.85 1.24 0.90
C LYS A 27 16.12 1.26 -0.45
N SER A 28 14.80 1.06 -0.43
CA SER A 28 13.95 1.17 -1.62
C SER A 28 13.30 2.55 -1.71
N VAL A 29 13.16 3.07 -2.93
CA VAL A 29 12.43 4.33 -3.20
C VAL A 29 10.93 4.25 -2.90
N LEU A 30 10.40 3.03 -2.80
CA LEU A 30 8.98 2.80 -2.49
C LEU A 30 8.68 2.79 -0.99
N VAL A 31 9.69 2.55 -0.14
CA VAL A 31 9.47 2.57 1.32
C VAL A 31 9.02 3.97 1.73
N ASP A 32 8.04 4.01 2.63
CA ASP A 32 7.34 5.21 3.09
C ASP A 32 6.44 5.92 2.07
N LYS A 33 6.31 5.38 0.85
CA LYS A 33 5.31 5.89 -0.10
C LYS A 33 3.91 5.41 0.29
N TYR A 34 2.96 6.29 0.09
CA TYR A 34 1.54 5.96 0.10
C TYR A 34 1.14 5.41 -1.26
N PHE A 35 0.11 4.58 -1.33
CA PHE A 35 -0.31 3.99 -2.60
C PHE A 35 -1.81 3.91 -2.75
N ILE A 36 -2.23 3.86 -4.01
CA ILE A 36 -3.54 3.37 -4.45
C ILE A 36 -3.29 2.23 -5.45
N SER A 37 -3.87 1.08 -5.21
CA SER A 37 -3.86 -0.05 -6.16
C SER A 37 -5.07 0.00 -7.08
N LEU A 38 -4.82 -0.33 -8.34
CA LEU A 38 -5.83 -0.44 -9.38
C LEU A 38 -5.82 -1.86 -9.92
N GLU A 39 -6.98 -2.45 -10.12
CA GLU A 39 -7.15 -3.74 -10.80
C GLU A 39 -8.20 -3.59 -11.89
N GLY A 40 -7.80 -3.74 -13.15
CA GLY A 40 -8.69 -3.49 -14.29
C GLY A 40 -9.27 -2.07 -14.30
N GLY A 41 -8.52 -1.09 -13.78
CA GLY A 41 -8.94 0.31 -13.67
C GLY A 41 -9.85 0.63 -12.47
N LYS A 42 -10.17 -0.35 -11.62
CA LYS A 42 -10.96 -0.16 -10.40
C LYS A 42 -10.06 -0.03 -9.18
N LEU A 43 -10.45 0.85 -8.26
CA LEU A 43 -9.76 1.00 -6.98
C LEU A 43 -9.92 -0.28 -6.14
N CYS A 44 -8.80 -0.84 -5.69
CA CYS A 44 -8.80 -2.04 -4.84
C CYS A 44 -8.36 -1.70 -3.42
N TRP A 45 -7.15 -1.18 -3.26
CA TRP A 45 -6.55 -0.88 -1.96
C TRP A 45 -5.92 0.49 -1.94
N GLN A 46 -5.81 1.06 -0.75
CA GLN A 46 -4.93 2.18 -0.46
C GLN A 46 -4.13 1.87 0.79
N GLY A 47 -3.02 2.58 0.99
CA GLY A 47 -2.19 2.35 2.16
C GLY A 47 -0.79 2.93 2.04
N ARG A 48 0.14 2.32 2.77
CA ARG A 48 1.56 2.72 2.80
C ARG A 48 2.48 1.51 2.69
N VAL A 49 3.60 1.70 2.01
CA VAL A 49 4.70 0.72 1.97
C VAL A 49 5.56 0.88 3.22
N ILE A 50 5.66 -0.17 4.02
CA ILE A 50 6.34 -0.17 5.31
C ILE A 50 7.79 -0.62 5.19
N ALA A 51 8.04 -1.66 4.40
CA ALA A 51 9.39 -2.17 4.24
C ALA A 51 9.53 -2.93 2.93
N GLN A 52 10.76 -2.95 2.41
CA GLN A 52 11.17 -3.95 1.43
C GLN A 52 11.71 -5.16 2.19
N VAL A 53 11.09 -6.33 2.01
CA VAL A 53 11.47 -7.58 2.68
C VAL A 53 12.51 -8.36 1.89
N SER A 54 12.42 -8.29 0.57
CA SER A 54 13.42 -8.81 -0.36
C SER A 54 13.39 -7.96 -1.63
N ASN A 55 14.29 -8.25 -2.59
CA ASN A 55 14.30 -7.53 -3.87
C ASN A 55 12.95 -7.54 -4.59
N GLU A 56 12.11 -8.55 -4.35
CA GLU A 56 10.84 -8.73 -5.04
C GLU A 56 9.62 -8.57 -4.13
N LEU A 57 9.79 -8.49 -2.81
CA LEU A 57 8.70 -8.55 -1.84
C LEU A 57 8.71 -7.34 -0.92
N TYR A 58 7.53 -6.76 -0.72
CA TYR A 58 7.30 -5.60 0.12
C TYR A 58 6.23 -5.90 1.15
N LEU A 59 6.42 -5.35 2.35
CA LEU A 59 5.40 -5.29 3.37
C LEU A 59 4.67 -3.95 3.24
N ILE A 60 3.35 -4.02 3.15
CA ILE A 60 2.45 -2.87 3.12
C ILE A 60 1.51 -2.90 4.33
N GLU A 61 1.05 -1.72 4.73
CA GLU A 61 -0.16 -1.56 5.53
C GLU A 61 -1.27 -1.03 4.61
N THR A 62 -2.48 -1.56 4.75
CA THR A 62 -3.66 -1.08 4.01
C THR A 62 -4.53 -0.23 4.90
N PHE A 63 -5.11 0.81 4.31
CA PHE A 63 -5.98 1.76 5.00
C PHE A 63 -7.44 1.51 4.64
N ASP A 64 -8.32 1.70 5.62
CA ASP A 64 -9.75 1.73 5.39
C ASP A 64 -10.13 2.93 4.51
N TRP A 65 -11.12 2.75 3.63
CA TRP A 65 -11.54 3.80 2.69
C TRP A 65 -12.33 4.93 3.34
N LEU A 66 -13.05 4.67 4.42
CA LEU A 66 -13.86 5.65 5.13
C LEU A 66 -13.00 6.50 6.07
N GLU A 67 -12.13 5.85 6.84
CA GLU A 67 -11.39 6.50 7.93
C GLU A 67 -9.91 6.75 7.60
N SER A 68 -9.39 6.19 6.50
CA SER A 68 -7.96 6.27 6.15
C SER A 68 -7.03 5.78 7.26
N GLN A 69 -7.51 4.85 8.10
CA GLN A 69 -6.74 4.27 9.20
C GLN A 69 -6.16 2.91 8.80
N PRO A 70 -4.94 2.56 9.26
CA PRO A 70 -4.37 1.23 9.06
C PRO A 70 -5.25 0.15 9.70
N PHE A 71 -5.56 -0.90 8.93
CA PHE A 71 -6.39 -2.02 9.43
C PHE A 71 -5.82 -3.41 9.14
N ASP A 72 -4.93 -3.55 8.15
CA ASP A 72 -4.35 -4.84 7.76
C ASP A 72 -2.92 -4.64 7.22
N MET A 73 -2.10 -5.70 7.28
CA MET A 73 -0.73 -5.73 6.76
C MET A 73 -0.56 -6.88 5.79
N ARG A 74 0.11 -6.63 4.66
CA ARG A 74 0.23 -7.62 3.59
C ARG A 74 1.62 -7.67 2.98
N LEU A 75 2.03 -8.88 2.60
CA LEU A 75 3.18 -9.09 1.74
C LEU A 75 2.73 -9.11 0.29
N VAL A 76 3.36 -8.27 -0.53
CA VAL A 76 3.02 -8.10 -1.94
C VAL A 76 4.29 -8.12 -2.77
N SER A 77 4.23 -8.76 -3.94
CA SER A 77 5.34 -8.77 -4.88
C SER A 77 5.40 -7.48 -5.68
N ILE A 78 6.59 -7.06 -6.10
CA ILE A 78 6.76 -5.88 -6.97
C ILE A 78 6.00 -6.04 -8.30
N GLY A 79 5.90 -7.26 -8.83
CA GLY A 79 5.10 -7.54 -10.03
C GLY A 79 3.60 -7.29 -9.83
N GLY A 80 3.08 -7.54 -8.61
CA GLY A 80 1.69 -7.24 -8.26
C GLY A 80 1.40 -5.75 -8.05
N MET A 81 2.42 -4.90 -8.09
CA MET A 81 2.30 -3.44 -7.94
C MET A 81 2.27 -2.69 -9.27
N ALA A 82 2.25 -3.39 -10.41
CA ALA A 82 2.44 -2.78 -11.73
C ALA A 82 1.47 -1.61 -12.02
N ASP A 83 0.21 -1.75 -11.59
CA ASP A 83 -0.83 -0.74 -11.81
C ASP A 83 -1.05 0.19 -10.60
N TRP A 84 -0.13 0.17 -9.64
CA TRP A 84 -0.26 0.99 -8.44
C TRP A 84 0.27 2.40 -8.69
N ARG A 85 -0.37 3.37 -8.04
CA ARG A 85 0.10 4.75 -8.00
C ARG A 85 0.70 5.00 -6.63
N PHE A 86 1.89 5.60 -6.60
CA PHE A 86 2.62 5.91 -5.38
C PHE A 86 2.72 7.41 -5.16
N TYR A 87 2.67 7.81 -3.88
CA TYR A 87 2.59 9.20 -3.45
C TYR A 87 3.53 9.46 -2.28
N ASP A 88 4.03 10.69 -2.20
CA ASP A 88 4.95 11.10 -1.12
C ASP A 88 4.23 11.37 0.21
N SER A 89 2.94 11.70 0.16
CA SER A 89 2.13 11.97 1.35
C SER A 89 0.72 11.39 1.24
N GLN A 90 0.14 11.06 2.39
CA GLN A 90 -1.24 10.60 2.51
C GLN A 90 -2.23 11.64 1.97
N GLU A 91 -1.96 12.92 2.21
CA GLU A 91 -2.77 14.03 1.71
C GLU A 91 -2.88 14.02 0.17
N THR A 92 -1.74 13.87 -0.52
CA THR A 92 -1.72 13.84 -1.99
C THR A 92 -2.47 12.63 -2.54
N MET A 93 -2.35 11.48 -1.87
CA MET A 93 -3.10 10.26 -2.21
C MET A 93 -4.61 10.48 -2.05
N VAL A 94 -5.05 11.03 -0.91
CA VAL A 94 -6.46 11.32 -0.62
C VAL A 94 -7.05 12.32 -1.62
N ASP A 95 -6.31 13.38 -1.95
CA ASP A 95 -6.75 14.36 -2.94
C ASP A 95 -6.89 13.75 -4.34
N HIS A 96 -6.01 12.85 -4.72
CA HIS A 96 -6.13 12.12 -5.98
C HIS A 96 -7.36 11.22 -5.99
N PHE A 97 -7.65 10.52 -4.89
CA PHE A 97 -8.86 9.71 -4.74
C PHE A 97 -10.15 10.55 -4.87
N ARG A 98 -10.23 11.68 -4.16
CA ARG A 98 -11.40 12.59 -4.23
C ARG A 98 -11.68 13.08 -5.65
N ARG A 99 -10.63 13.35 -6.43
CA ARG A 99 -10.75 13.76 -7.85
C ARG A 99 -11.27 12.60 -8.70
N TYR A 100 -10.81 11.38 -8.44
CA TYR A 100 -11.29 10.19 -9.14
C TYR A 100 -12.78 9.95 -8.87
N GLU A 101 -13.22 10.02 -7.61
CA GLU A 101 -14.64 9.87 -7.25
C GLU A 101 -15.53 10.93 -7.91
N LYS A 102 -15.08 12.19 -7.92
CA LYS A 102 -15.82 13.28 -8.58
C LYS A 102 -15.99 13.04 -10.07
N GLN A 103 -14.94 12.58 -10.76
CA GLN A 103 -15.05 12.28 -12.19
C GLN A 103 -15.94 11.08 -12.46
N ALA A 104 -15.89 10.06 -11.61
CA ALA A 104 -16.75 8.89 -11.71
C ALA A 104 -18.24 9.24 -11.50
N SER A 105 -18.55 10.13 -10.55
CA SER A 105 -19.92 10.59 -10.32
C SER A 105 -20.44 11.47 -11.47
N GLU A 106 -19.59 12.33 -12.03
CA GLU A 106 -19.93 13.14 -13.21
C GLU A 106 -20.18 12.27 -14.45
N MET A 107 -19.37 11.23 -14.70
CA MET A 107 -19.57 10.32 -15.83
C MET A 107 -20.85 9.47 -15.71
N MET A 108 -21.31 9.16 -14.50
CA MET A 108 -22.56 8.44 -14.28
C MET A 108 -23.81 9.34 -14.33
N SER A 109 -23.64 10.67 -14.33
CA SER A 109 -24.75 11.63 -14.38
C SER A 109 -25.22 11.99 -15.79
N TYR A 110 -24.53 11.56 -16.85
CA TYR A 110 -24.89 11.86 -18.26
C TYR A 110 -25.71 10.73 -18.93
N GLY A 111 -26.36 9.88 -18.14
CA GLY A 111 -27.10 8.71 -18.61
C GLY A 111 -28.62 8.83 -18.56
N ASP A 112 -29.19 10.04 -18.67
CA ASP A 112 -30.64 10.29 -18.79
C ASP A 112 -31.00 10.86 -20.17
#